data_AF-A0A968JMH8-F1
#
_entry.id   AF-A0A968JMH8-F1
#
_cell.length_a   1.000
_cell.length_b   1.000
_cell.length_c   1.000
_cell.angle_alpha   90.00
_cell.angle_beta   90.00
_cell.angle_gamma   90.00
#
_symmetry.space_group_name_H-M   'P 1'
#
loop_
_entity.id
_entity.type
_entity.pdbx_description
1 polymer ?
#
loop_
_entity_poly.entity_id
_entity_poly.type
_entity_poly.pdbx_seq_one_letter_code
_entity_poly.pdbx_strand_id
1 'polypeptide(L)'
;MRLTLKPTENDLEISKLIEDELYSYPYFTLSETLQRIIFYSTAIKSNKDSVILFDEPESNTFPFYTKYLAELIALDKTNQFFITTHNPYLLLV
;
A
#
# COMPACT_ATOMS: atom_id res chain seq x y z
N MET A 1 -8.57 8.93 -8.64
CA MET A 1 -7.33 8.40 -9.23
C MET A 1 -7.43 6.88 -9.22
N ARG A 2 -6.90 6.20 -10.23
CA ARG A 2 -6.92 4.74 -10.36
C ARG A 2 -5.51 4.27 -10.72
N LEU A 3 -5.09 3.14 -10.14
CA LEU A 3 -3.88 2.45 -10.55
C LEU A 3 -4.19 1.63 -11.81
N THR A 4 -3.44 1.86 -12.88
CA THR A 4 -3.59 1.21 -14.17
C THR A 4 -2.36 0.34 -14.40
N LEU A 5 -2.56 -0.97 -14.59
CA LEU A 5 -1.51 -1.89 -14.98
C LEU A 5 -1.48 -1.99 -16.52
N LYS A 6 -0.30 -1.89 -17.11
CA LYS A 6 -0.04 -2.13 -18.53
C LYS A 6 0.80 -3.40 -18.69
N PRO A 7 0.18 -4.59 -18.75
CA PRO A 7 0.92 -5.86 -18.68
C PRO A 7 1.88 -6.08 -19.84
N THR A 8 1.52 -5.61 -21.04
CA THR A 8 2.35 -5.75 -22.25
C THR A 8 3.63 -4.92 -22.19
N GLU A 9 3.58 -3.79 -21.50
CA GLU A 9 4.71 -2.86 -21.33
C GLU A 9 5.45 -3.11 -20.01
N ASN A 10 4.91 -3.98 -19.14
CA ASN A 10 5.38 -4.20 -17.78
C ASN A 10 5.49 -2.88 -16.98
N ASP A 11 4.48 -2.01 -17.12
CA ASP A 11 4.48 -0.67 -16.54
C ASP A 11 3.22 -0.41 -15.69
N LEU A 12 3.34 0.55 -14.77
CA LEU A 12 2.30 1.00 -13.85
C LEU A 12 2.07 2.50 -14.02
N GLU A 13 0.81 2.88 -14.16
CA GLU A 13 0.40 4.28 -14.26
C GLU A 13 -0.68 4.63 -13.23
N ILE A 14 -0.76 5.92 -12.91
CA ILE A 14 -1.88 6.49 -12.18
C ILE A 14 -2.69 7.35 -13.12
N SER A 15 -3.96 6.96 -13.29
CA SER A 15 -4.87 7.64 -14.18
C SER A 15 -5.95 8.41 -13.40
N LYS A 16 -6.30 9.60 -13.87
CA LYS A 16 -7.38 10.44 -13.33
C LYS A 16 -8.25 10.95 -14.48
N LEU A 17 -9.56 10.76 -14.35
CA LEU A 17 -10.54 11.35 -15.25
C LEU A 17 -10.80 12.80 -14.81
N ILE A 18 -10.60 13.75 -15.71
CA ILE A 18 -10.86 15.18 -15.50
C ILE A 18 -11.59 15.65 -16.75
N GLU A 19 -12.82 16.18 -16.60
CA GLU A 19 -13.59 16.73 -17.72
C GLU A 19 -13.67 15.78 -18.94
N ASP A 20 -13.96 14.50 -18.67
CA ASP A 20 -14.02 13.40 -19.66
C ASP A 20 -12.70 13.02 -20.34
N GLU A 21 -11.59 13.68 -19.99
CA GLU A 21 -10.25 13.32 -20.44
C GLU A 21 -9.50 12.47 -19.40
N LEU A 22 -8.80 11.43 -19.87
CA LEU A 22 -7.99 10.56 -19.02
C LEU A 22 -6.53 11.05 -18.99
N TYR A 23 -6.13 11.58 -17.84
CA TYR A 23 -4.74 11.95 -17.57
C TYR A 23 -4.02 10.79 -16.90
N SER A 24 -2.94 10.30 -17.52
CA SER A 24 -2.07 9.26 -16.97
C SER A 24 -0.70 9.82 -16.61
N TYR A 25 -0.17 9.39 -15.47
CA TYR A 25 1.19 9.70 -15.01
C TYR A 25 1.91 8.39 -14.62
N PRO A 26 3.23 8.28 -14.83
CA PRO A 26 3.98 7.11 -14.39
C PRO A 26 3.86 6.90 -12.88
N TYR A 27 3.74 5.65 -12.42
CA TYR A 27 3.59 5.33 -11.00
C TYR A 27 4.71 5.93 -10.12
N PHE A 28 5.93 5.97 -10.64
CA PHE A 28 7.09 6.49 -9.91
C PHE A 28 7.05 8.01 -9.69
N THR A 29 6.13 8.75 -10.30
CA THR A 29 5.94 10.18 -10.02
C THR A 29 5.11 10.44 -8.76
N LEU A 30 4.55 9.40 -8.14
CA LEU A 30 3.82 9.53 -6.88
C LEU A 30 4.75 9.84 -5.72
N SER A 31 4.21 10.44 -4.65
CA SER A 31 4.96 10.57 -3.40
C SER A 31 5.34 9.20 -2.83
N GLU A 32 6.48 9.12 -2.16
CA GLU A 32 6.95 7.87 -1.53
C GLU A 32 5.88 7.26 -0.61
N THR A 33 5.20 8.10 0.18
CA THR A 33 4.14 7.64 1.07
C THR A 33 3.01 6.96 0.32
N LEU A 34 2.57 7.50 -0.83
CA LEU A 34 1.52 6.88 -1.62
C LEU A 34 1.97 5.57 -2.27
N GLN A 35 3.22 5.52 -2.76
CA GLN A 35 3.81 4.28 -3.28
C GLN A 35 3.85 3.19 -2.20
N ARG A 36 4.24 3.53 -0.98
CA ARG A 36 4.27 2.60 0.16
C ARG A 36 2.88 2.06 0.52
N ILE A 37 1.86 2.91 0.56
CA ILE A 37 0.48 2.48 0.82
C ILE A 37 0.01 1.50 -0.24
N ILE A 38 0.28 1.80 -1.51
CA ILE A 38 -0.08 0.92 -2.63
C ILE A 38 0.64 -0.42 -2.49
N PHE A 39 1.94 -0.40 -2.20
CA PHE A 39 2.75 -1.59 -2.01
C PHE A 39 2.20 -2.49 -0.89
N TYR A 40 2.04 -1.97 0.34
CA TYR A 40 1.56 -2.78 1.47
C TYR A 40 0.11 -3.25 1.27
N SER A 41 -0.76 -2.38 0.75
CA SER A 41 -2.15 -2.76 0.45
C SER A 41 -2.21 -3.90 -0.57
N THR A 42 -1.36 -3.84 -1.59
CA THR A 42 -1.27 -4.87 -2.62
C THR A 42 -0.72 -6.15 -2.02
N ALA A 43 0.41 -6.10 -1.31
CA ALA A 43 1.02 -7.26 -0.66
C ALA A 43 0.04 -8.01 0.27
N ILE A 44 -0.78 -7.29 1.04
CA ILE A 44 -1.80 -7.90 1.89
C ILE A 44 -2.92 -8.52 1.03
N LYS A 45 -3.51 -7.74 0.13
CA LYS A 45 -4.72 -8.16 -0.62
C LYS A 45 -4.46 -9.22 -1.69
N SER A 46 -3.25 -9.27 -2.26
CA SER A 46 -2.90 -10.21 -3.32
C SER A 46 -2.52 -11.59 -2.79
N ASN A 47 -2.16 -11.69 -1.52
CA ASN A 47 -1.77 -12.94 -0.87
C ASN A 47 -2.93 -13.48 -0.02
N LYS A 48 -3.01 -14.81 0.06
CA LYS A 48 -3.96 -15.54 0.91
C LYS A 48 -3.24 -16.74 1.51
N ASP A 49 -3.60 -17.12 2.72
CA ASP A 49 -3.02 -18.27 3.43
C ASP A 49 -1.48 -18.23 3.46
N SER A 50 -0.93 -17.02 3.57
CA SER A 50 0.50 -16.75 3.45
C SER A 50 1.07 -16.14 4.73
N VAL A 51 2.38 -16.31 4.94
CA VAL A 51 3.14 -15.62 6.01
C VAL A 51 3.80 -14.40 5.39
N ILE A 52 3.48 -13.21 5.90
CA ILE A 52 4.00 -11.93 5.42
C ILE A 52 4.83 -11.28 6.52
N LEU A 53 6.07 -10.90 6.18
CA LEU A 53 6.97 -10.20 7.08
C LEU A 53 7.12 -8.73 6.65
N PHE A 54 6.86 -7.81 7.57
CA PHE A 54 7.10 -6.38 7.38
C PHE A 54 8.15 -5.88 8.36
N ASP A 55 9.19 -5.23 7.83
CA ASP A 55 10.28 -4.67 8.62
C ASP A 55 10.13 -3.15 8.71
N GLU A 56 9.88 -2.63 9.92
CA GLU A 56 9.60 -1.22 10.22
C GLU A 56 8.68 -0.52 9.19
N PRO A 57 7.48 -1.07 8.91
CA PRO A 57 6.66 -0.57 7.81
C PRO A 57 6.16 0.87 8.00
N GLU A 58 6.20 1.38 9.22
CA GLU A 58 5.84 2.75 9.59
C GLU A 58 6.95 3.80 9.36
N SER A 59 8.18 3.37 9.06
CA SER A 59 9.32 4.27 8.99
C SER A 59 9.09 5.39 7.95
N ASN A 60 9.39 6.63 8.32
CA ASN A 60 9.19 7.83 7.50
C ASN A 60 7.76 8.04 6.95
N THR A 61 6.73 7.48 7.61
CA THR A 61 5.33 7.71 7.23
C THR A 61 4.56 8.52 8.26
N PHE A 62 3.63 9.34 7.77
CA PHE A 62 2.75 10.14 8.61
C PHE A 62 1.84 9.21 9.47
N PRO A 63 1.57 9.51 10.76
CA PRO A 63 0.90 8.58 11.68
C PRO A 63 -0.44 8.01 11.19
N PHE A 64 -1.18 8.78 10.38
CA PHE A 64 -2.41 8.32 9.75
C PHE A 64 -2.22 7.02 8.94
N TYR A 65 -1.11 6.90 8.21
CA TYR A 65 -0.84 5.74 7.37
C TYR A 65 -0.41 4.52 8.19
N THR A 66 0.29 4.73 9.30
CA THR A 66 0.58 3.67 10.26
C THR A 66 -0.70 3.06 10.80
N LYS A 67 -1.68 3.90 11.20
CA LYS A 67 -3.00 3.43 11.65
C LYS A 67 -3.74 2.66 10.55
N TYR A 68 -3.77 3.21 9.34
CA TYR A 68 -4.41 2.56 8.19
C TYR A 68 -3.81 1.18 7.89
N LEU A 69 -2.47 1.06 7.91
CA LEU A 69 -1.80 -0.23 7.70
C LEU A 69 -2.14 -1.23 8.82
N ALA A 70 -2.13 -0.78 10.07
CA ALA A 70 -2.45 -1.62 11.20
C ALA A 70 -3.91 -2.14 11.14
N GLU A 71 -4.85 -1.28 10.74
CA GLU A 71 -6.25 -1.67 10.48
C GLU A 71 -6.36 -2.70 9.33
N LEU A 72 -5.62 -2.51 8.24
CA LEU A 72 -5.59 -3.49 7.13
C LEU A 72 -5.11 -4.86 7.60
N ILE A 73 -4.06 -4.90 8.41
CA ILE A 73 -3.51 -6.14 8.95
C ILE A 73 -4.50 -6.78 9.93
N ALA A 74 -5.08 -6.00 10.85
CA ALA A 74 -6.03 -6.50 11.84
C ALA A 74 -7.32 -7.06 11.22
N LEU A 75 -7.74 -6.53 10.07
CA LEU A 75 -8.93 -6.98 9.36
C LEU A 75 -8.68 -8.20 8.45
N ASP A 76 -7.42 -8.51 8.12
CA ASP A 76 -7.08 -9.68 7.32
C ASP A 76 -7.17 -10.96 8.16
N LYS A 77 -8.01 -11.89 7.72
CA LYS A 77 -8.26 -13.17 8.42
C LYS A 77 -7.54 -14.35 7.78
N THR A 78 -6.78 -14.11 6.72
CA THR A 78 -6.24 -15.16 5.85
C THR A 78 -4.73 -15.30 5.96
N ASN A 79 -4.04 -14.19 6.22
CA ASN A 79 -2.59 -14.13 6.26
C ASN A 79 -2.09 -14.07 7.70
N GLN A 80 -0.90 -14.60 7.94
CA GLN A 80 -0.15 -14.45 9.19
C GLN A 80 0.90 -13.36 9.01
N PHE A 81 1.02 -12.46 9.99
CA PHE A 81 1.93 -11.32 9.91
C PHE A 81 3.02 -11.39 10.99
N PHE A 82 4.27 -11.15 10.57
CA PHE A 82 5.37 -10.83 11.47
C PHE A 82 5.80 -9.40 11.19
N ILE A 83 5.80 -8.56 12.23
CA ILE A 83 6.10 -7.13 12.08
C ILE A 83 7.17 -6.74 13.08
N THR A 84 8.25 -6.15 12.60
CA THR A 84 9.20 -5.42 13.45
C THR A 84 8.76 -3.96 13.49
N THR A 85 8.77 -3.36 14.67
CA THR A 85 8.36 -1.96 14.82
C THR A 85 8.96 -1.39 16.09
N HIS A 86 9.29 -0.10 16.03
CA HIS A 86 9.62 0.71 17.21
C HIS A 86 8.47 1.65 17.59
N ASN A 87 7.38 1.65 16.82
CA ASN A 87 6.28 2.58 16.96
C ASN A 87 5.10 1.96 17.72
N PRO A 88 4.82 2.39 18.97
CA PRO A 88 3.74 1.83 19.76
C PRO A 88 2.35 2.10 19.15
N TYR A 89 2.20 3.11 18.28
CA TYR A 89 0.92 3.43 17.65
C TYR A 89 0.42 2.37 16.69
N LEU A 90 1.31 1.50 16.18
CA LEU A 90 0.90 0.36 15.35
C LEU A 90 0.05 -0.65 16.14
N LEU A 91 0.20 -0.70 17.47
CA LEU A 91 -0.48 -1.67 18.34
C LEU A 91 -1.75 -1.12 19.00
N LEU A 92 -2.07 0.16 18.82
CA LEU A 92 -3.19 0.85 19.50
C LEU A 92 -4.47 0.90 18.63
N VAL A 93 -4.69 -0.12 17.80
CA VAL A 93 -5.84 -0.22 16.89
C VAL A 93 -7.08 -0.74 17.61
#